data_AF-A0A081C4V4-F1
#
_entry.id   AF-A0A081C4V4-F1
#
_cell.length_a   1.000
_cell.length_b   1.000
_cell.length_c   1.000
_cell.angle_alpha   90.00
_cell.angle_beta   90.00
_cell.angle_gamma   90.00
#
_symmetry.space_group_name_H-M   'P 1'
#
loop_
_entity.id
_entity.type
_entity.pdbx_description
1 polymer ?
#
loop_
_entity_poly.entity_id
_entity_poly.type
_entity_poly.pdbx_seq_one_letter_code
_entity_poly.pdbx_strand_id
1 'polypeptide(L)'
;MSNNQTFQVEAVSIQEAKDILKGKIPQGMVVISERVIFDGTEKLYGRGKTVDDAFQDAMSHALPDAEIIEKRTTSLPTTTRFEIKAFNDTDARIEAQQKIQPYSSIMNITVKIKGRKGFFGIGKDPNIYDVEVSHPAFVDITIRNKGTKAIIEAIVGFPKPPLPPKAEEMKKKWKAKAHQWWRSCNRSYCYCDDNSCLVDGENRDQSKRLNQGDGYIPLDSTRIYCEECTDRRLTRMFGT
;
A
#
# COMPACT_ATOMS: atom_id res chain seq x y z
N MET A 1 -22.15 17.62 -24.55
CA MET A 1 -21.84 17.77 -23.10
C MET A 1 -22.50 16.62 -22.38
N SER A 2 -21.74 15.61 -21.96
CA SER A 2 -22.27 14.51 -21.15
C SER A 2 -22.61 15.04 -19.76
N ASN A 3 -23.91 15.11 -19.45
CA ASN A 3 -24.43 15.61 -18.19
C ASN A 3 -24.28 14.52 -17.12
N ASN A 4 -23.06 14.40 -16.58
CA ASN A 4 -22.75 13.45 -15.51
C ASN A 4 -23.02 14.12 -14.16
N GLN A 5 -23.53 13.33 -13.21
CA GLN A 5 -23.77 13.73 -11.83
C GLN A 5 -22.91 12.88 -10.90
N THR A 6 -22.32 13.51 -9.89
CA THR A 6 -21.56 12.81 -8.85
C THR A 6 -22.43 12.70 -7.60
N PHE A 7 -22.58 11.48 -7.09
CA PHE A 7 -23.25 11.18 -5.84
C PHE A 7 -22.25 10.65 -4.83
N GLN A 8 -22.28 11.20 -3.63
CA GLN A 8 -21.63 10.62 -2.46
C GLN A 8 -22.71 10.10 -1.51
N VAL A 9 -22.59 8.84 -1.11
CA VAL A 9 -23.58 8.18 -0.26
C VAL A 9 -22.89 7.56 0.93
N GLU A 10 -23.42 7.86 2.12
CA GLU A 10 -22.99 7.29 3.38
C GLU A 10 -24.05 6.34 3.93
N ALA A 11 -23.65 5.16 4.38
CA ALA A 11 -24.54 4.18 5.01
C ALA A 11 -23.78 3.29 6.01
N VAL A 12 -24.47 2.41 6.75
CA VAL A 12 -23.78 1.57 7.75
C VAL A 12 -22.95 0.45 7.11
N SER A 13 -23.17 0.18 5.82
CA SER A 13 -22.41 -0.77 5.02
C SER A 13 -22.30 -0.33 3.57
N ILE A 14 -21.30 -0.88 2.85
CA ILE A 14 -21.17 -0.63 1.40
C ILE A 14 -22.44 -1.05 0.66
N GLN A 15 -23.03 -2.19 1.02
CA GLN A 15 -24.22 -2.71 0.33
C GLN A 15 -25.43 -1.78 0.51
N GLU A 16 -25.66 -1.28 1.72
CA GLU A 16 -26.72 -0.31 1.99
C GLU A 16 -26.46 1.00 1.24
N ALA A 17 -25.21 1.48 1.19
CA ALA A 17 -24.85 2.67 0.44
C ALA A 17 -25.17 2.50 -1.06
N LYS A 18 -24.92 1.30 -1.61
CA LYS A 18 -25.28 0.96 -3.00
C LYS A 18 -26.79 0.95 -3.21
N ASP A 19 -27.56 0.42 -2.26
CA ASP A 19 -29.02 0.36 -2.38
C ASP A 19 -29.66 1.76 -2.26
N ILE A 20 -29.14 2.61 -1.37
CA ILE A 20 -29.50 4.04 -1.31
C ILE A 20 -29.12 4.74 -2.62
N LEU A 21 -27.93 4.49 -3.16
CA LEU A 21 -27.49 5.07 -4.42
C LEU A 21 -28.45 4.71 -5.56
N LYS A 22 -28.86 3.44 -5.70
CA LYS A 22 -29.81 3.00 -6.73
C LYS A 22 -31.13 3.79 -6.66
N GLY A 23 -31.62 4.06 -5.45
CA GLY A 23 -32.82 4.88 -5.25
C GLY A 23 -32.67 6.36 -5.63
N LYS A 24 -31.44 6.87 -5.74
CA LYS A 24 -31.13 8.25 -6.16
C LYS A 24 -30.88 8.40 -7.65
N ILE A 25 -30.74 7.31 -8.41
CA ILE A 25 -30.44 7.36 -9.84
C ILE A 25 -31.68 7.82 -10.61
N PRO A 26 -31.61 8.92 -11.37
CA PRO A 26 -32.71 9.37 -12.22
C PRO A 26 -33.06 8.35 -13.32
N GLN A 27 -34.33 8.30 -13.72
CA GLN A 27 -34.79 7.39 -14.77
C GLN A 27 -34.01 7.60 -16.08
N GLY A 28 -33.55 6.50 -16.68
CA GLY A 28 -32.76 6.51 -17.93
C GLY A 28 -31.26 6.75 -17.74
N MET A 29 -30.80 7.07 -16.52
CA MET A 29 -29.38 7.10 -16.19
C MET A 29 -28.89 5.77 -15.63
N VAL A 30 -27.58 5.55 -15.73
CA VAL A 30 -26.87 4.38 -15.18
C VAL A 30 -25.65 4.84 -14.39
N VAL A 31 -25.18 3.99 -13.48
CA VAL A 31 -23.88 4.18 -12.84
C VAL A 31 -22.79 3.97 -13.90
N ILE A 32 -22.00 5.01 -14.15
CA ILE A 32 -20.86 4.98 -15.08
C ILE A 32 -19.61 4.50 -14.34
N SER A 33 -19.42 4.97 -13.11
CA SER A 33 -18.28 4.60 -12.26
C SER A 33 -18.74 4.61 -10.80
N GLU A 34 -18.20 3.68 -10.01
CA GLU A 34 -18.42 3.57 -8.57
C GLU A 34 -17.09 3.28 -7.91
N ARG A 35 -16.79 3.97 -6.81
CA ARG A 35 -15.63 3.67 -5.96
C ARG A 35 -16.01 3.74 -4.49
N VAL A 36 -15.45 2.82 -3.70
CA VAL A 36 -15.53 2.87 -2.24
C VAL A 36 -14.47 3.87 -1.77
N ILE A 37 -14.91 4.95 -1.14
CA ILE A 37 -14.02 5.95 -0.54
C ILE A 37 -13.60 5.47 0.85
N PHE A 38 -14.54 4.90 1.59
CA PHE A 38 -14.32 4.37 2.93
C PHE A 38 -15.30 3.21 3.18
N ASP A 39 -14.84 2.11 3.75
CA ASP A 39 -15.69 0.93 4.00
C ASP A 39 -16.26 0.88 5.43
N GLY A 40 -15.98 1.91 6.23
CA GLY A 40 -16.39 1.98 7.63
C GLY A 40 -15.42 1.26 8.58
N THR A 41 -14.30 0.72 8.09
CA THR A 41 -13.30 0.00 8.89
C THR A 41 -11.99 0.77 9.00
N GLU A 42 -11.25 0.50 10.07
CA GLU A 42 -9.95 1.11 10.34
C GLU A 42 -8.94 0.02 10.72
N LYS A 43 -7.70 0.19 10.27
CA LYS A 43 -6.60 -0.74 10.62
C LYS A 43 -5.75 -0.11 11.70
N LEU A 44 -5.60 -0.82 12.82
CA LEU A 44 -4.72 -0.45 13.90
C LEU A 44 -3.55 -1.43 13.98
N TYR A 45 -2.40 -0.90 14.39
CA TYR A 45 -1.16 -1.64 14.53
C TYR A 45 -0.74 -1.62 15.98
N GLY A 46 -0.27 -2.75 16.49
CA GLY A 46 0.25 -2.84 17.83
C GLY A 46 1.52 -3.65 17.92
N ARG A 47 2.32 -3.32 18.92
CA ARG A 47 3.64 -3.90 19.16
C ARG A 47 3.80 -4.25 20.63
N GLY A 48 4.33 -5.42 20.90
CA GLY A 48 4.51 -5.90 22.27
C GLY A 48 5.60 -6.93 22.42
N LYS A 49 5.97 -7.23 23.68
CA LYS A 49 6.91 -8.33 23.98
C LYS A 49 6.26 -9.69 23.74
N THR A 50 4.93 -9.74 23.83
CA THR A 50 4.09 -10.89 23.51
C THR A 50 3.02 -10.49 22.48
N VAL A 51 2.36 -11.48 21.88
CA VAL A 51 1.22 -11.23 20.97
C VAL A 51 0.07 -10.54 21.71
N ASP A 52 -0.14 -10.87 22.99
CA ASP A 52 -1.18 -10.25 23.81
C ASP A 52 -0.85 -8.80 24.14
N ASP A 53 0.40 -8.50 24.49
CA ASP A 53 0.85 -7.12 24.69
C ASP A 53 0.68 -6.30 23.40
N ALA A 54 1.03 -6.88 22.24
CA ALA A 54 0.88 -6.23 20.95
C ALA A 54 -0.59 -5.96 20.62
N PHE A 55 -1.48 -6.90 20.97
CA PHE A 55 -2.90 -6.71 20.80
C PHE A 55 -3.47 -5.64 21.74
N GLN A 56 -3.04 -5.60 23.01
CA GLN A 56 -3.44 -4.54 23.94
C GLN A 56 -2.95 -3.16 23.50
N ASP A 57 -1.73 -3.08 22.99
CA ASP A 57 -1.17 -1.86 22.39
C ASP A 57 -2.03 -1.39 21.21
N ALA A 58 -2.40 -2.27 20.28
CA ALA A 58 -3.30 -1.94 19.17
C ALA A 58 -4.68 -1.48 19.67
N MET A 59 -5.26 -2.18 20.66
CA MET A 59 -6.57 -1.84 21.23
C MET A 59 -6.57 -0.52 22.01
N SER A 60 -5.41 -0.06 22.51
CA SER A 60 -5.30 1.24 23.17
C SER A 60 -5.58 2.42 22.23
N HIS A 61 -5.50 2.18 20.91
CA HIS A 61 -5.84 3.14 19.87
C HIS A 61 -7.29 3.02 19.38
N ALA A 62 -8.01 1.96 19.77
CA ALA A 62 -9.41 1.77 19.39
C ALA A 62 -10.34 2.63 20.26
N LEU A 63 -11.49 3.02 19.70
CA LEU A 63 -12.56 3.61 20.50
C LEU A 63 -13.18 2.55 21.43
N PRO A 64 -13.72 2.92 22.62
CA PRO A 64 -14.21 1.97 23.61
C PRO A 64 -15.32 1.02 23.12
N ASP A 65 -16.03 1.37 22.04
CA ASP A 65 -17.13 0.62 21.45
C ASP A 65 -16.80 0.06 20.06
N ALA A 66 -15.51 -0.03 19.71
CA ALA A 66 -15.05 -0.62 18.47
C ALA A 66 -15.31 -2.14 18.43
N GLU A 67 -15.87 -2.60 17.32
CA GLU A 67 -16.00 -4.03 16.98
C GLU A 67 -14.73 -4.49 16.26
N ILE A 68 -14.14 -5.60 16.69
CA ILE A 68 -13.00 -6.21 16.01
C ILE A 68 -13.52 -7.08 14.87
N ILE A 69 -13.21 -6.69 13.64
CA ILE A 69 -13.59 -7.39 12.41
C ILE A 69 -12.56 -8.48 12.09
N GLU A 70 -11.28 -8.17 12.24
CA GLU A 70 -10.18 -9.08 11.95
C GLU A 70 -9.02 -8.87 12.92
N LYS A 71 -8.36 -9.95 13.31
CA LYS A 71 -7.10 -9.93 14.06
C LYS A 71 -6.09 -10.78 13.32
N ARG A 72 -4.93 -10.20 13.01
CA ARG A 72 -3.84 -10.88 12.33
C ARG A 72 -2.52 -10.66 13.06
N THR A 73 -1.88 -11.73 13.47
CA THR A 73 -0.48 -11.67 13.93
C THR A 73 0.43 -11.56 12.72
N THR A 74 1.14 -10.44 12.60
CA THR A 74 2.10 -10.19 11.52
C THR A 74 3.50 -10.68 11.85
N SER A 75 3.87 -10.71 13.13
CA SER A 75 5.12 -11.30 13.60
C SER A 75 4.98 -11.87 15.01
N LEU A 76 5.61 -13.02 15.24
CA LEU A 76 5.76 -13.59 16.58
C LEU A 76 6.97 -12.98 17.29
N PRO A 77 6.93 -12.88 18.64
CA PRO A 77 8.09 -12.44 19.40
C PRO A 77 9.17 -13.50 19.29
N THR A 78 10.40 -13.07 19.01
CA THR A 78 11.55 -13.98 18.88
C THR A 78 12.78 -13.40 19.52
N THR A 79 13.70 -14.27 19.91
CA THR A 79 15.00 -13.87 20.43
C THR A 79 16.07 -14.42 19.50
N THR A 80 16.99 -13.55 19.08
CA THR A 80 18.13 -13.93 18.26
C THR A 80 19.42 -13.57 18.97
N ARG A 81 20.51 -14.22 18.56
CA ARG A 81 21.86 -13.91 19.03
C ARG A 81 22.80 -13.70 17.86
N PHE A 82 23.74 -12.78 18.01
CA PHE A 82 24.83 -12.60 17.06
C PHE A 82 26.10 -12.09 17.75
N GLU A 83 27.23 -12.24 17.07
CA GLU A 83 28.51 -11.80 17.58
C GLU A 83 28.96 -10.47 16.97
N ILE A 84 29.63 -9.66 17.78
CA ILE A 84 30.28 -8.41 17.35
C ILE A 84 31.68 -8.28 17.94
N LYS A 85 32.53 -7.50 17.27
CA LYS A 85 33.91 -7.28 17.70
C LYS A 85 34.10 -5.84 18.14
N ALA A 86 34.38 -5.63 19.42
CA ALA A 86 34.58 -4.29 19.96
C ALA A 86 35.66 -4.26 21.05
N PHE A 87 36.26 -3.10 21.30
CA PHE A 87 37.35 -2.97 22.27
C PHE A 87 36.89 -2.79 23.72
N ASN A 88 35.62 -2.40 23.93
CA ASN A 88 34.97 -2.19 25.22
C ASN A 88 33.44 -2.34 25.06
N ASP A 89 32.72 -2.38 26.18
CA ASP A 89 31.27 -2.61 26.21
C ASP A 89 30.46 -1.49 25.55
N THR A 90 30.94 -0.24 25.65
CA THR A 90 30.28 0.94 25.06
C THR A 90 30.27 0.85 23.53
N ASP A 91 31.43 0.57 22.94
CA ASP A 91 31.58 0.40 21.48
C ASP A 91 30.75 -0.80 21.00
N ALA A 92 30.75 -1.89 21.78
CA ALA A 92 29.94 -3.07 21.49
C ALA A 92 28.44 -2.72 21.44
N ARG A 93 27.95 -1.93 22.39
CA ARG A 93 26.55 -1.52 22.44
C ARG A 93 26.15 -0.62 21.27
N ILE A 94 27.03 0.31 20.87
CA ILE A 94 26.80 1.18 19.71
C ILE A 94 26.75 0.33 18.43
N GLU A 95 27.71 -0.57 18.22
CA GLU A 95 27.74 -1.44 17.04
C GLU A 95 26.54 -2.39 16.99
N ALA A 96 26.16 -2.97 18.13
CA ALA A 96 24.95 -3.79 18.25
C ALA A 96 23.70 -2.99 17.85
N GLN A 97 23.55 -1.76 18.36
CA GLN A 97 22.39 -0.91 18.09
C GLN A 97 22.25 -0.57 16.60
N GLN A 98 23.35 -0.49 15.87
CA GLN A 98 23.35 -0.24 14.42
C GLN A 98 23.00 -1.48 13.59
N LYS A 99 23.17 -2.69 14.14
CA LYS A 99 22.94 -3.96 13.44
C LYS A 99 21.55 -4.57 13.68
N ILE A 100 20.86 -4.19 14.75
CA ILE A 100 19.52 -4.72 15.05
C ILE A 100 18.44 -4.12 14.15
N GLN A 101 17.39 -4.90 13.90
CA GLN A 101 16.22 -4.43 13.17
C GLN A 101 15.50 -3.32 13.95
N PRO A 102 14.76 -2.43 13.25
CA PRO A 102 13.89 -1.45 13.90
C PRO A 102 13.00 -2.10 14.97
N TYR A 103 12.76 -1.37 16.06
CA TYR A 103 11.90 -1.77 17.19
C TYR A 103 12.37 -2.99 17.99
N SER A 104 13.49 -3.60 17.63
CA SER A 104 14.12 -4.65 18.43
C SER A 104 14.86 -4.02 19.62
N SER A 105 15.09 -4.81 20.66
CA SER A 105 15.78 -4.37 21.87
C SER A 105 16.92 -5.31 22.22
N ILE A 106 18.07 -4.73 22.58
CA ILE A 106 19.20 -5.49 23.11
C ILE A 106 18.82 -5.91 24.54
N MET A 107 18.72 -7.21 24.77
CA MET A 107 18.45 -7.77 26.09
C MET A 107 19.74 -7.89 26.90
N ASN A 108 20.79 -8.40 26.26
CA ASN A 108 22.05 -8.68 26.93
C ASN A 108 23.24 -8.53 25.96
N ILE A 109 24.38 -8.12 26.49
CA ILE A 109 25.68 -8.08 25.79
C ILE A 109 26.70 -8.68 26.75
N THR A 110 27.34 -9.78 26.36
CA THR A 110 28.33 -10.45 27.20
C THR A 110 29.61 -10.71 26.44
N VAL A 111 30.77 -10.56 27.10
CA VAL A 111 32.05 -10.90 26.49
C VAL A 111 32.14 -12.42 26.36
N LYS A 112 32.10 -12.93 25.13
CA LYS A 112 32.29 -14.34 24.82
C LYS A 112 33.77 -14.71 24.78
N ILE A 113 34.59 -13.87 24.14
CA ILE A 113 36.05 -14.06 24.03
C ILE A 113 36.74 -12.74 24.33
N LYS A 114 37.63 -12.75 25.33
CA LYS A 114 38.48 -11.58 25.64
C LYS A 114 39.55 -11.41 24.57
N GLY A 115 39.68 -10.19 24.07
CA GLY A 115 40.74 -9.77 23.16
C GLY A 115 42.10 -9.78 23.85
N ARG A 116 43.17 -9.82 23.05
CA ARG A 116 44.55 -9.86 23.52
C ARG A 116 45.13 -8.46 23.60
N LYS A 117 45.91 -8.20 24.66
CA LYS A 117 46.73 -6.99 24.75
C LYS A 117 47.97 -7.16 23.85
N GLY A 118 48.19 -6.23 22.94
CA GLY A 118 49.39 -6.20 22.10
C GLY A 118 50.65 -5.80 22.87
N PHE A 119 51.83 -6.14 22.32
CA PHE A 119 53.13 -5.74 22.86
C PHE A 119 53.36 -4.24 22.58
N PHE A 120 53.60 -3.43 23.61
CA PHE A 120 53.68 -1.95 23.52
C PHE A 120 52.48 -1.25 22.85
N GLY A 121 51.28 -1.85 22.89
CA GLY A 121 50.06 -1.24 22.33
C GLY A 121 49.86 -1.45 20.82
N ILE A 122 50.79 -2.12 20.14
CA ILE A 122 50.65 -2.51 18.73
C ILE A 122 49.99 -3.89 18.64
N GLY A 123 48.92 -4.01 17.85
CA GLY A 123 48.23 -5.29 17.59
C GLY A 123 47.27 -5.72 18.71
N LYS A 124 46.52 -4.79 19.32
CA LYS A 124 45.44 -5.15 20.24
C LYS A 124 44.29 -5.80 19.45
N ASP A 125 43.88 -6.99 19.86
CA ASP A 125 42.68 -7.64 19.32
C ASP A 125 41.44 -7.17 20.08
N PRO A 126 40.30 -6.93 19.41
CA PRO A 126 39.04 -6.63 20.07
C PRO A 126 38.49 -7.85 20.82
N ASN A 127 37.63 -7.59 21.81
CA ASN A 127 36.79 -8.64 22.40
C ASN A 127 35.73 -9.07 21.39
N ILE A 128 35.27 -10.32 21.51
CA ILE A 128 34.06 -10.80 20.82
C ILE A 128 32.93 -10.82 21.86
N TYR A 129 31.86 -10.11 21.57
CA TYR A 129 30.65 -10.06 22.38
C TYR A 129 29.57 -10.94 21.77
N ASP A 130 28.88 -11.71 22.61
CA ASP A 130 27.60 -12.34 22.29
C ASP A 130 26.48 -11.36 22.65
N VAL A 131 25.66 -11.01 21.67
CA VAL A 131 24.57 -10.03 21.79
C VAL A 131 23.26 -10.78 21.66
N GLU A 132 22.40 -10.65 22.67
CA GLU A 132 21.06 -11.21 22.67
C GLU A 132 20.02 -10.11 22.42
N VAL A 133 19.16 -10.34 21.43
CA VAL A 133 18.21 -9.35 20.93
C VAL A 133 16.81 -9.92 20.95
N SER A 134 15.88 -9.16 21.53
CA SER A 134 14.45 -9.43 21.45
C SER A 134 13.85 -8.67 20.28
N HIS A 135 13.16 -9.41 19.42
CA HIS A 135 12.25 -8.90 18.42
C HIS A 135 10.83 -8.92 18.97
N PRO A 136 10.08 -7.81 18.88
CA PRO A 136 8.71 -7.75 19.39
C PRO A 136 7.75 -8.56 18.52
N ALA A 137 6.60 -8.90 19.11
CA ALA A 137 5.43 -9.33 18.37
C ALA A 137 4.78 -8.11 17.69
N PHE A 138 4.19 -8.34 16.52
CA PHE A 138 3.38 -7.36 15.81
C PHE A 138 2.01 -7.96 15.48
N VAL A 139 0.98 -7.14 15.65
CA VAL A 139 -0.41 -7.50 15.34
C VAL A 139 -1.04 -6.35 14.58
N ASP A 140 -1.81 -6.72 13.55
CA ASP A 140 -2.70 -5.83 12.83
C ASP A 140 -4.14 -6.22 13.22
N ILE A 141 -4.95 -5.24 13.58
CA ILE A 141 -6.38 -5.44 13.80
C ILE A 141 -7.17 -4.55 12.86
N THR A 142 -8.21 -5.11 12.26
CA THR A 142 -9.22 -4.34 11.52
C THR A 142 -10.41 -4.16 12.45
N ILE A 143 -10.77 -2.92 12.73
CA ILE A 143 -11.90 -2.57 13.60
C ILE A 143 -12.98 -1.82 12.84
N ARG A 144 -14.19 -1.78 13.42
CA ARG A 144 -15.28 -0.90 13.01
C ARG A 144 -15.78 -0.16 14.24
N ASN A 145 -15.66 1.16 14.23
CA ASN A 145 -16.19 1.98 15.30
C ASN A 145 -17.71 2.08 15.20
N LYS A 146 -18.41 2.19 16.33
CA LYS A 146 -19.85 2.39 16.30
C LYS A 146 -20.18 3.72 15.63
N GLY A 147 -21.08 3.69 14.66
CA GLY A 147 -21.51 4.88 13.94
C GLY A 147 -20.58 5.32 12.81
N THR A 148 -19.45 4.64 12.55
CA THR A 148 -18.75 4.85 11.27
C THR A 148 -19.61 4.35 10.12
N LYS A 149 -19.66 5.14 9.06
CA LYS A 149 -20.42 4.84 7.85
C LYS A 149 -19.46 4.49 6.72
N ALA A 150 -19.83 3.52 5.91
CA ALA A 150 -19.22 3.34 4.61
C ALA A 150 -19.62 4.50 3.69
N ILE A 151 -18.68 4.94 2.87
CA ILE A 151 -18.82 6.04 1.92
C ILE A 151 -18.49 5.51 0.54
N ILE A 152 -19.45 5.59 -0.37
CA ILE A 152 -19.22 5.35 -1.79
C ILE A 152 -19.41 6.64 -2.57
N GLU A 153 -18.63 6.80 -3.62
CA GLU A 153 -18.82 7.83 -4.62
C GLU A 153 -19.17 7.16 -5.95
N ALA A 154 -20.18 7.70 -6.63
CA ALA A 154 -20.60 7.21 -7.93
C ALA A 154 -20.80 8.36 -8.91
N ILE A 155 -20.34 8.14 -10.14
CA ILE A 155 -20.64 8.99 -11.28
C ILE A 155 -21.79 8.34 -12.03
N VAL A 156 -22.90 9.05 -12.15
CA VAL A 156 -24.12 8.63 -12.82
C VAL A 156 -24.30 9.48 -14.07
N GLY A 157 -24.75 8.87 -15.16
CA GLY A 157 -25.08 9.60 -16.38
C GLY A 157 -25.82 8.72 -17.36
N PHE A 158 -26.15 9.27 -18.52
CA PHE A 158 -26.82 8.49 -19.56
C PHE A 158 -25.87 7.42 -20.13
N PRO A 159 -26.37 6.19 -20.38
CA PRO A 159 -25.56 5.18 -21.04
C PRO A 159 -25.10 5.74 -22.38
N LYS A 160 -23.80 5.61 -22.67
CA LYS A 160 -23.29 5.99 -23.98
C LYS A 160 -23.97 5.12 -25.04
N PRO A 161 -24.38 5.68 -26.19
CA PRO A 161 -24.87 4.87 -27.29
C PRO A 161 -23.81 3.83 -27.67
N PRO A 162 -24.22 2.62 -28.08
CA PRO A 162 -23.27 1.62 -28.54
C PRO A 162 -22.41 2.21 -29.66
N LEU A 163 -21.12 1.89 -29.63
CA LEU A 163 -20.22 2.32 -30.69
C LEU A 163 -20.69 1.68 -32.01
N PRO A 164 -20.54 2.38 -33.15
CA PRO A 164 -20.75 1.75 -34.45
C PRO A 164 -19.91 0.47 -34.57
N PRO A 165 -20.36 -0.60 -35.25
CA PRO A 165 -19.64 -1.87 -35.33
C PRO A 165 -18.16 -1.74 -35.73
N LYS A 166 -17.87 -0.79 -36.64
CA LYS A 166 -16.50 -0.47 -37.08
C LYS A 166 -15.63 0.11 -35.95
N ALA A 167 -16.20 0.94 -35.07
CA ALA A 167 -15.51 1.50 -33.91
C ALA A 167 -15.31 0.43 -32.81
N GLU A 168 -16.26 -0.48 -32.62
CA GLU A 168 -16.07 -1.64 -31.73
C GLU A 168 -14.96 -2.58 -32.25
N GLU A 169 -14.94 -2.85 -33.55
CA GLU A 169 -13.88 -3.66 -34.16
C GLU A 169 -12.50 -3.01 -33.98
N MET A 170 -12.41 -1.69 -34.18
CA MET A 170 -11.19 -0.94 -33.90
C MET A 170 -10.83 -1.00 -32.42
N LYS A 171 -11.77 -0.77 -31.49
CA LYS A 171 -11.55 -0.91 -30.04
C LYS A 171 -10.96 -2.27 -29.70
N LYS A 172 -11.54 -3.35 -30.25
CA LYS A 172 -11.07 -4.72 -30.05
C LYS A 172 -9.66 -4.95 -30.59
N LYS A 173 -9.36 -4.47 -31.81
CA LYS A 173 -8.01 -4.55 -32.41
C LYS A 173 -6.96 -3.80 -31.60
N TRP A 174 -7.29 -2.59 -31.14
CA TRP A 174 -6.40 -1.78 -30.31
C TRP A 174 -6.14 -2.43 -28.96
N LYS A 175 -7.18 -2.92 -28.28
CA LYS A 175 -7.04 -3.66 -27.01
C LYS A 175 -6.19 -4.92 -27.17
N ALA A 176 -6.38 -5.69 -28.24
CA ALA A 176 -5.56 -6.86 -28.54
C ALA A 176 -4.09 -6.49 -28.78
N LYS A 177 -3.83 -5.42 -29.55
CA LYS A 177 -2.46 -4.92 -29.81
C LYS A 177 -1.80 -4.41 -28.53
N ALA A 178 -2.53 -3.73 -27.66
CA ALA A 178 -2.05 -3.27 -26.35
C ALA A 178 -1.67 -4.46 -25.45
N HIS A 179 -2.52 -5.50 -25.37
CA HIS A 179 -2.20 -6.73 -24.63
C HIS A 179 -0.99 -7.48 -25.20
N GLN A 180 -0.88 -7.59 -26.53
CA GLN A 180 0.26 -8.22 -27.19
C GLN A 180 1.56 -7.46 -26.87
N TRP A 181 1.51 -6.13 -26.97
CA TRP A 181 2.63 -5.27 -26.63
C TRP A 181 3.01 -5.38 -25.15
N TRP A 182 2.05 -5.36 -24.23
CA TRP A 182 2.27 -5.56 -22.80
C TRP A 182 3.05 -6.85 -22.50
N ARG A 183 2.63 -7.96 -23.11
CA ARG A 183 3.33 -9.25 -22.98
C ARG A 183 4.76 -9.21 -23.52
N SER A 184 5.03 -8.41 -24.55
CA SER A 184 6.36 -8.27 -25.14
C SER A 184 7.32 -7.38 -24.35
N CYS A 185 6.81 -6.45 -23.53
CA CYS A 185 7.64 -5.46 -22.87
C CYS A 185 8.36 -5.95 -21.61
N ASN A 186 8.03 -7.13 -21.06
CA ASN A 186 8.59 -7.68 -19.82
C ASN A 186 8.79 -6.65 -18.69
N ARG A 187 7.91 -5.64 -18.63
CA ARG A 187 7.96 -4.54 -17.66
C ARG A 187 6.77 -4.65 -16.72
N SER A 188 7.02 -4.31 -15.46
CA SER A 188 6.07 -4.37 -14.36
C SER A 188 5.05 -3.23 -14.35
N TYR A 189 5.24 -2.17 -15.15
CA TYR A 189 4.35 -1.00 -15.21
C TYR A 189 4.44 -0.25 -16.54
N CYS A 190 3.34 0.39 -16.94
CA CYS A 190 3.30 1.40 -18.01
C CYS A 190 2.44 2.58 -17.56
N TYR A 191 2.81 3.77 -18.02
CA TYR A 191 2.01 4.99 -17.88
C TYR A 191 1.39 5.32 -19.24
N CYS A 192 0.14 5.79 -19.23
CA CYS A 192 -0.43 6.41 -20.42
C CYS A 192 -0.89 7.80 -20.03
N ASP A 193 -0.45 8.78 -20.81
CA ASP A 193 -0.98 10.13 -20.74
C ASP A 193 -2.06 10.31 -21.83
N ASP A 194 -2.72 11.46 -21.77
CA ASP A 194 -3.82 11.83 -22.64
C ASP A 194 -3.47 11.82 -24.15
N ASN A 195 -2.18 11.76 -24.52
CA ASN A 195 -1.70 11.86 -25.89
C ASN A 195 -0.92 10.62 -26.37
N SER A 196 -0.48 9.74 -25.48
CA SER A 196 0.31 8.54 -25.79
C SER A 196 0.47 7.60 -24.59
N CYS A 197 0.67 6.30 -24.82
CA CYS A 197 1.25 5.45 -23.79
C CYS A 197 2.75 5.73 -23.76
N LEU A 198 3.16 6.56 -22.80
CA LEU A 198 4.56 6.94 -22.63
C LEU A 198 5.30 5.83 -21.89
N VAL A 199 6.28 5.27 -22.57
CA VAL A 199 7.28 4.41 -21.96
C VAL A 199 8.24 5.32 -21.19
N ASP A 200 8.45 5.01 -19.92
CA ASP A 200 9.54 5.60 -19.15
C ASP A 200 10.86 5.26 -19.86
N GLY A 201 11.44 6.26 -20.54
CA GLY A 201 12.62 6.11 -21.38
C GLY A 201 12.82 7.13 -22.50
N GLU A 202 11.76 7.71 -23.08
CA GLU A 202 11.92 8.61 -24.25
C GLU A 202 11.90 10.12 -23.94
N ASN A 203 11.72 10.53 -22.67
CA ASN A 203 11.89 11.94 -22.28
C ASN A 203 12.39 12.09 -20.83
N ARG A 204 13.71 12.03 -20.63
CA ARG A 204 14.36 12.24 -19.32
C ARG A 204 14.14 13.63 -18.72
N ASP A 205 13.64 14.60 -19.49
CA ASP A 205 13.50 15.99 -19.02
C ASP A 205 12.17 16.32 -18.34
N GLN A 206 11.13 15.48 -18.48
CA GLN A 206 9.84 15.73 -17.80
C GLN A 206 9.71 15.05 -16.43
N SER A 207 10.48 13.99 -16.16
CA SER A 207 10.46 13.31 -14.84
C SER A 207 10.96 14.19 -13.69
N LYS A 208 11.71 15.26 -13.98
CA LYS A 208 12.13 16.24 -12.97
C LYS A 208 11.02 17.20 -12.52
N ARG A 209 9.90 17.32 -13.26
CA ARG A 209 8.81 18.25 -12.90
C ARG A 209 7.69 17.63 -12.07
N LEU A 210 7.62 16.30 -11.94
CA LEU A 210 6.54 15.61 -11.23
C LEU A 210 6.90 15.18 -9.79
N ASN A 211 8.10 15.51 -9.30
CA ASN A 211 8.49 15.29 -7.90
C ASN A 211 7.98 16.37 -6.93
N GLN A 212 6.96 17.12 -7.30
CA GLN A 212 6.26 18.04 -6.40
C GLN A 212 4.76 17.80 -6.47
N GLY A 213 4.24 17.01 -5.52
CA GLY A 213 2.92 17.31 -4.95
C GLY A 213 1.79 16.30 -5.14
N ASP A 214 1.83 15.36 -6.08
CA ASP A 214 0.65 14.53 -6.34
C ASP A 214 0.81 13.08 -5.84
N GLY A 215 -0.23 12.64 -5.13
CA GLY A 215 -0.21 11.52 -4.20
C GLY A 215 0.17 10.15 -4.78
N TYR A 216 0.93 9.42 -3.99
CA TYR A 216 1.30 8.03 -4.21
C TYR A 216 0.10 7.12 -3.89
N ILE A 217 -0.39 6.34 -4.84
CA ILE A 217 -1.41 5.30 -4.61
C ILE A 217 -0.74 3.92 -4.80
N PRO A 218 -0.64 3.07 -3.77
CA PRO A 218 -0.05 1.75 -3.89
C PRO A 218 -0.96 0.81 -4.70
N LEU A 219 -0.35 0.07 -5.62
CA LEU A 219 -1.01 -0.71 -6.67
C LEU A 219 -1.30 -2.15 -6.24
N ASP A 220 -2.57 -2.46 -6.03
CA ASP A 220 -3.13 -3.82 -6.21
C ASP A 220 -4.02 -3.90 -7.48
N SER A 221 -3.80 -2.97 -8.43
CA SER A 221 -4.70 -2.72 -9.57
C SER A 221 -3.96 -2.65 -10.92
N THR A 222 -3.08 -3.60 -11.20
CA THR A 222 -2.28 -3.66 -12.43
C THR A 222 -3.07 -3.95 -13.72
N ARG A 223 -4.40 -4.15 -13.65
CA ARG A 223 -5.26 -4.36 -14.83
C ARG A 223 -6.07 -3.14 -15.28
N ILE A 224 -6.29 -2.14 -14.42
CA ILE A 224 -7.34 -1.14 -14.65
C ILE A 224 -6.89 -0.02 -15.60
N TYR A 225 -5.61 0.36 -15.54
CA TYR A 225 -5.11 1.56 -16.23
C TYR A 225 -5.14 1.47 -17.77
N CYS A 226 -5.03 0.29 -18.38
CA CYS A 226 -4.96 0.17 -19.83
C CYS A 226 -6.34 0.24 -20.52
N GLU A 227 -7.39 -0.25 -19.84
CA GLU A 227 -8.76 -0.20 -20.37
C GLU A 227 -9.29 1.24 -20.39
N GLU A 228 -9.09 1.99 -19.31
CA GLU A 228 -9.50 3.39 -19.23
C GLU A 228 -8.79 4.28 -20.27
N CYS A 229 -7.50 4.03 -20.53
CA CYS A 229 -6.73 4.80 -21.52
C CYS A 229 -7.17 4.51 -22.96
N THR A 230 -7.47 3.25 -23.27
CA THR A 230 -8.03 2.86 -24.58
C THR A 230 -9.39 3.52 -24.78
N ASP A 231 -10.23 3.54 -23.74
CA ASP A 231 -11.56 4.13 -23.80
C ASP A 231 -11.54 5.65 -23.94
N ARG A 232 -10.62 6.35 -23.24
CA ARG A 232 -10.41 7.80 -23.44
C ARG A 232 -10.00 8.15 -24.86
N ARG A 233 -9.08 7.39 -25.46
CA ARG A 233 -8.59 7.66 -26.82
C ARG A 233 -9.65 7.42 -27.89
N LEU A 234 -10.44 6.36 -27.74
CA LEU A 234 -11.56 6.07 -28.65
C LEU A 234 -12.67 7.12 -28.51
N THR A 235 -12.97 7.55 -27.27
CA THR A 235 -13.92 8.63 -27.01
C THR A 235 -13.51 9.93 -27.73
N ARG A 236 -12.21 10.30 -27.69
CA ARG A 236 -11.68 11.45 -28.44
C ARG A 236 -11.74 11.27 -29.96
N MET A 237 -11.40 10.09 -30.47
CA MET A 237 -11.39 9.83 -31.92
C MET A 237 -12.79 9.79 -32.55
N PHE A 238 -13.80 9.31 -31.81
CA PHE A 238 -15.15 9.14 -32.34
C PHE A 238 -16.16 10.19 -31.88
N GLY A 239 -15.73 11.18 -31.07
CA GLY A 239 -16.55 12.33 -30.72
C GLY A 239 -17.87 11.98 -30.02
N THR A 240 -17.85 10.97 -29.13
CA THR A 240 -19.02 10.54 -28.33
C THR A 240 -18.94 11.03 -26.90
#